data_AF-A0A7V9JRD3-F1
#
_entry.id   AF-A0A7V9JRD3-F1
#
_cell.length_a   1.000
_cell.length_b   1.000
_cell.length_c   1.000
_cell.angle_alpha   90.00
_cell.angle_beta   90.00
_cell.angle_gamma   90.00
#
_symmetry.space_group_name_H-M   'P 1'
#
loop_
_entity.id
_entity.type
_entity.pdbx_description
1 polymer ?
#
loop_
_entity_poly.entity_id
_entity_poly.type
_entity_poly.pdbx_seq_one_letter_code
_entity_poly.pdbx_strand_id
1 'polypeptide(L)'
;MLTLALLCAMLPCSIAPAADPALASIRPAGTFEIHGKLAGQPFWARVLAADAKFNHHRVMQLVYTPPAADILAGARLFDCPFVLVDSHACIVAWNGRDSLSQVVPGAPNGYAVTRELHTGEGDGASTTSDKRTIRGERGFDLHLAPLSIALTWGPDTTGDVAVVDLFGGRWKEGLRASWKGAEVTIAGDGYTVAADDQGQLARLVDARGMACIEIDGWTVTK
;
A
#
# COMPACT_ATOMS: atom_id res chain seq x y z
N MET A 1 9.54 52.38 -54.01
CA MET A 1 9.34 52.01 -52.60
C MET A 1 8.80 50.59 -52.56
N LEU A 2 9.64 49.63 -52.17
CA LEU A 2 9.31 48.20 -52.12
C LEU A 2 9.32 47.80 -50.64
N THR A 3 8.17 47.43 -50.07
CA THR A 3 8.06 47.01 -48.67
C THR A 3 7.91 45.49 -48.64
N LEU A 4 8.95 44.81 -48.18
CA LEU A 4 9.00 43.35 -48.00
C LEU A 4 8.38 43.02 -46.63
N ALA A 5 7.21 42.38 -46.62
CA ALA A 5 6.57 41.90 -45.39
C ALA A 5 6.93 40.42 -45.18
N LEU A 6 7.75 40.17 -44.14
CA LEU A 6 8.15 38.84 -43.70
C LEU A 6 7.05 38.27 -42.79
N LEU A 7 6.31 37.27 -43.26
CA LEU A 7 5.28 36.57 -42.49
C LEU A 7 5.93 35.38 -41.76
N CYS A 8 6.22 35.53 -40.47
CA CYS A 8 6.59 34.42 -39.59
C CYS A 8 5.34 33.58 -39.30
N ALA A 9 5.26 32.39 -39.89
CA ALA A 9 4.22 31.41 -39.59
C ALA A 9 4.46 30.83 -38.19
N MET A 10 3.66 31.25 -37.21
CA MET A 10 3.57 30.59 -35.91
C MET A 10 2.78 29.29 -36.06
N LEU A 11 3.48 28.16 -36.12
CA LEU A 11 2.87 26.84 -36.03
C LEU A 11 2.34 26.62 -34.61
N PRO A 12 1.06 26.27 -34.43
CA PRO A 12 0.55 25.88 -33.12
C PRO A 12 1.16 24.52 -32.74
N CYS A 13 1.99 24.53 -31.71
CA CYS A 13 2.43 23.32 -31.03
C CYS A 13 1.21 22.74 -30.29
N SER A 14 0.49 21.81 -30.90
CA SER A 14 -0.54 21.04 -30.20
C SER A 14 0.15 20.15 -29.15
N ILE A 15 0.12 20.60 -27.90
CA ILE A 15 0.49 19.78 -26.75
C ILE A 15 -0.62 18.74 -26.60
N ALA A 16 -0.33 17.48 -26.96
CA ALA A 16 -1.23 16.38 -26.65
C ALA A 16 -1.39 16.28 -25.12
N PRO A 17 -2.61 16.09 -24.58
CA PRO A 17 -2.78 15.85 -23.17
C PRO A 17 -2.00 14.59 -22.80
N ALA A 18 -1.10 14.68 -21.82
CA ALA A 18 -0.46 13.53 -21.24
C ALA A 18 -1.58 12.60 -20.72
N ALA A 19 -1.64 11.37 -21.24
CA ALA A 19 -2.51 10.37 -20.66
C ALA A 19 -2.11 10.21 -19.18
N ASP A 20 -3.08 10.30 -18.28
CA ASP A 20 -2.84 9.99 -16.87
C ASP A 20 -2.19 8.59 -16.83
N PRO A 21 -0.98 8.44 -16.26
CA PRO A 21 -0.34 7.15 -16.23
C PRO A 21 -1.21 6.21 -15.42
N ALA A 22 -1.73 5.17 -16.07
CA ALA A 22 -2.55 4.16 -15.42
C ALA A 22 -1.80 3.61 -14.20
N LEU A 23 -2.46 3.61 -13.05
CA LEU A 23 -1.87 3.19 -11.78
C LEU A 23 -1.30 1.77 -11.93
N ALA A 24 -0.08 1.55 -11.43
CA ALA A 24 0.55 0.24 -11.55
C ALA A 24 -0.29 -0.85 -10.86
N SER A 25 -0.37 -2.02 -11.50
CA SER A 25 -1.08 -3.17 -10.96
C SER A 25 -0.14 -4.15 -10.27
N ILE A 26 -0.67 -4.95 -9.32
CA ILE A 26 0.08 -6.01 -8.64
C ILE A 26 0.69 -6.97 -9.67
N ARG A 27 1.99 -7.25 -9.50
CA ARG A 27 2.70 -8.24 -10.31
C ARG A 27 3.39 -9.28 -9.42
N PRO A 28 3.44 -10.55 -9.86
CA PRO A 28 2.78 -11.12 -11.05
C PRO A 28 1.26 -11.28 -10.88
N ALA A 29 0.55 -11.52 -11.99
CA ALA A 29 -0.92 -11.64 -11.99
C ALA A 29 -1.45 -12.96 -11.35
N GLY A 30 -0.66 -14.04 -11.44
CA GLY A 30 -0.99 -15.35 -10.85
C GLY A 30 -0.72 -15.40 -9.35
N THR A 31 -0.77 -16.60 -8.77
CA THR A 31 -0.43 -16.78 -7.35
C THR A 31 1.08 -16.66 -7.14
N PHE A 32 1.50 -15.94 -6.11
CA PHE A 32 2.91 -15.84 -5.75
C PHE A 32 3.10 -15.64 -4.26
N GLU A 33 4.33 -15.86 -3.81
CA GLU A 33 4.78 -15.64 -2.44
C GLU A 33 5.99 -14.71 -2.43
N ILE A 34 6.07 -13.90 -1.38
CA ILE A 34 7.21 -13.03 -1.07
C ILE A 34 7.57 -13.17 0.40
N HIS A 35 8.84 -13.05 0.71
CA HIS A 35 9.33 -13.09 2.09
C HIS A 35 10.56 -12.20 2.24
N GLY A 36 10.82 -11.79 3.47
CA GLY A 36 11.97 -10.98 3.82
C GLY A 36 11.75 -10.26 5.13
N LYS A 37 12.09 -8.97 5.18
CA LYS A 37 11.93 -8.13 6.37
C LYS A 37 11.06 -6.91 6.10
N LEU A 38 10.11 -6.64 7.00
CA LEU A 38 9.31 -5.43 7.04
C LEU A 38 9.60 -4.72 8.37
N ALA A 39 10.05 -3.47 8.31
CA ALA A 39 10.55 -2.71 9.46
C ALA A 39 11.60 -3.49 10.30
N GLY A 40 12.47 -4.25 9.61
CA GLY A 40 13.50 -5.07 10.22
C GLY A 40 13.02 -6.41 10.81
N GLN A 41 11.72 -6.69 10.82
CA GLN A 41 11.14 -7.95 11.32
C GLN A 41 10.80 -8.91 10.18
N PRO A 42 10.95 -10.24 10.37
CA PRO A 42 10.58 -11.20 9.34
C PRO A 42 9.11 -11.09 8.92
N PHE A 43 8.85 -11.27 7.63
CA PHE A 43 7.50 -11.45 7.11
C PHE A 43 7.47 -12.47 5.97
N TRP A 44 6.29 -13.01 5.74
CA TRP A 44 5.93 -13.81 4.56
C TRP A 44 4.55 -13.38 4.10
N ALA A 45 4.35 -13.27 2.79
CA ALA A 45 3.04 -13.01 2.21
C ALA A 45 2.80 -13.90 0.99
N ARG A 46 1.61 -14.47 0.90
CA ARG A 46 1.12 -15.17 -0.30
C ARG A 46 -0.06 -14.40 -0.88
N VAL A 47 0.08 -13.98 -2.13
CA VAL A 47 -0.97 -13.29 -2.86
C VAL A 47 -1.59 -14.26 -3.86
N LEU A 48 -2.84 -14.63 -3.64
CA LEU A 48 -3.59 -15.52 -4.53
C LEU A 48 -3.97 -14.81 -5.83
N ALA A 49 -4.23 -15.58 -6.89
CA ALA A 49 -4.81 -15.04 -8.12
C ALA A 49 -6.17 -14.34 -7.84
N ALA A 50 -6.55 -13.40 -8.72
CA ALA A 50 -7.85 -12.75 -8.65
C ALA A 50 -8.99 -13.76 -8.77
N ASP A 51 -10.01 -13.62 -7.93
CA ASP A 51 -11.11 -14.58 -7.83
C ASP A 51 -12.48 -13.91 -7.96
N ALA A 52 -13.34 -14.46 -8.83
CA ALA A 52 -14.69 -13.96 -9.05
C ALA A 52 -15.54 -13.95 -7.76
N LYS A 53 -15.30 -14.88 -6.82
CA LYS A 53 -16.00 -14.89 -5.52
C LYS A 53 -15.74 -13.64 -4.68
N PHE A 54 -14.63 -12.95 -4.96
CA PHE A 54 -14.23 -11.72 -4.30
C PHE A 54 -14.27 -10.53 -5.27
N ASN A 55 -15.17 -10.56 -6.27
CA ASN A 55 -15.28 -9.49 -7.27
C ASN A 55 -13.95 -9.21 -8.01
N HIS A 56 -13.22 -10.29 -8.34
CA HIS A 56 -11.90 -10.25 -8.97
C HIS A 56 -10.81 -9.57 -8.15
N HIS A 57 -11.04 -9.33 -6.85
CA HIS A 57 -10.00 -8.96 -5.90
C HIS A 57 -9.11 -10.17 -5.55
N ARG A 58 -7.95 -9.88 -4.96
CA ARG A 58 -6.93 -10.85 -4.58
C ARG A 58 -6.87 -10.98 -3.07
N VAL A 59 -6.69 -12.19 -2.57
CA VAL A 59 -6.44 -12.43 -1.14
C VAL A 59 -4.94 -12.49 -0.91
N MET A 60 -4.45 -11.63 -0.02
CA MET A 60 -3.11 -11.70 0.56
C MET A 60 -3.21 -12.37 1.93
N GLN A 61 -2.52 -13.50 2.06
CA GLN A 61 -2.29 -14.18 3.33
C GLN A 61 -0.96 -13.64 3.86
N LEU A 62 -0.99 -12.95 4.99
CA LEU A 62 0.21 -12.30 5.55
C LEU A 62 0.60 -13.01 6.84
N VAL A 63 1.90 -13.17 7.09
CA VAL A 63 2.50 -13.50 8.37
C VAL A 63 3.58 -12.45 8.62
N TYR A 64 3.46 -11.66 9.68
CA TYR A 64 4.39 -10.55 9.97
C TYR A 64 4.38 -10.19 11.45
N THR A 65 5.34 -9.40 11.91
CA THR A 65 5.26 -8.76 13.23
C THR A 65 4.49 -7.44 13.10
N PRO A 66 3.27 -7.31 13.68
CA PRO A 66 2.52 -6.07 13.62
C PRO A 66 3.25 -4.94 14.35
N PRO A 67 3.02 -3.67 13.97
CA PRO A 67 3.50 -2.53 14.74
C PRO A 67 3.00 -2.62 16.19
N ALA A 68 3.82 -2.11 17.12
CA ALA A 68 3.47 -2.06 18.52
C ALA A 68 2.18 -1.25 18.74
N ALA A 69 1.46 -1.57 19.82
CA ALA A 69 0.14 -0.99 20.06
C ALA A 69 0.16 0.54 20.21
N ASP A 70 1.25 1.11 20.73
CA ASP A 70 1.44 2.56 20.85
C ASP A 70 1.52 3.26 19.48
N ILE A 71 2.22 2.64 18.51
CA ILE A 71 2.22 3.07 17.10
C ILE A 71 0.80 3.02 16.52
N LEU A 72 0.02 2.01 16.90
CA LEU A 72 -1.36 1.80 16.47
C LEU A 72 -2.39 2.50 17.37
N ALA A 73 -2.00 3.54 18.12
CA ALA A 73 -2.89 4.31 19.00
C ALA A 73 -3.74 3.42 19.94
N GLY A 74 -3.11 2.40 20.52
CA GLY A 74 -3.68 1.40 21.43
C GLY A 74 -4.24 0.14 20.76
N ALA A 75 -4.35 0.10 19.43
CA ALA A 75 -4.90 -1.07 18.75
C ALA A 75 -3.92 -2.24 18.70
N ARG A 76 -4.46 -3.45 18.78
CA ARG A 76 -3.72 -4.69 18.54
C ARG A 76 -4.13 -5.32 17.22
N LEU A 77 -3.14 -5.81 16.51
CA LEU A 77 -3.28 -6.59 15.30
C LEU A 77 -2.66 -7.95 15.53
N PHE A 78 -3.22 -8.95 14.86
CA PHE A 78 -2.66 -10.28 14.83
C PHE A 78 -1.66 -10.39 13.68
N ASP A 79 -0.70 -11.30 13.85
CA ASP A 79 0.41 -11.55 12.96
C ASP A 79 0.00 -12.23 11.65
N CYS A 80 -1.17 -12.88 11.60
CA CYS A 80 -1.60 -13.70 10.47
C CYS A 80 -2.93 -13.28 9.78
N PRO A 81 -3.11 -12.01 9.36
CA PRO A 81 -4.36 -11.56 8.79
C PRO A 81 -4.58 -12.07 7.36
N PHE A 82 -5.85 -12.15 6.96
CA PHE A 82 -6.25 -12.21 5.56
C PHE A 82 -6.66 -10.83 5.09
N VAL A 83 -5.99 -10.34 4.06
CA VAL A 83 -6.22 -9.01 3.50
C VAL A 83 -6.72 -9.16 2.07
N LEU A 84 -7.91 -8.63 1.79
CA LEU A 84 -8.43 -8.56 0.44
C LEU A 84 -7.96 -7.24 -0.20
N VAL A 85 -7.28 -7.34 -1.34
CA VAL A 85 -6.71 -6.21 -2.07
C VAL A 85 -7.20 -6.18 -3.51
N ASP A 86 -7.29 -4.99 -4.10
CA ASP A 86 -7.62 -4.86 -5.52
C ASP A 86 -6.41 -5.05 -6.44
N SER A 87 -6.58 -4.78 -7.73
CA SER A 87 -5.50 -4.89 -8.73
C SER A 87 -4.34 -3.96 -8.47
N HIS A 88 -4.49 -2.94 -7.62
CA HIS A 88 -3.48 -1.94 -7.31
C HIS A 88 -2.96 -2.06 -5.89
N ALA A 89 -3.20 -3.18 -5.19
CA ALA A 89 -2.84 -3.40 -3.78
C ALA A 89 -3.54 -2.47 -2.78
N CYS A 90 -4.61 -1.78 -3.17
CA CYS A 90 -5.43 -1.03 -2.23
C CYS A 90 -6.26 -1.99 -1.37
N ILE A 91 -6.38 -1.70 -0.08
CA ILE A 91 -7.13 -2.54 0.85
C ILE A 91 -8.62 -2.44 0.52
N VAL A 92 -9.26 -3.59 0.29
CA VAL A 92 -10.72 -3.71 0.13
C VAL A 92 -11.34 -4.18 1.44
N ALA A 93 -10.74 -5.18 2.07
CA ALA A 93 -11.16 -5.70 3.37
C ALA A 93 -9.97 -6.29 4.14
N TRP A 94 -10.09 -6.35 5.46
CA TRP A 94 -9.10 -6.94 6.37
C TRP A 94 -9.83 -7.80 7.41
N ASN A 95 -9.38 -9.03 7.57
CA ASN A 95 -9.87 -9.94 8.60
C ASN A 95 -8.70 -10.37 9.48
N GLY A 96 -8.72 -9.96 10.76
CA GLY A 96 -7.69 -10.32 11.74
C GLY A 96 -7.76 -11.75 12.28
N ARG A 97 -8.63 -12.61 11.71
CA ARG A 97 -8.85 -14.04 12.00
C ARG A 97 -9.16 -14.37 13.46
N ASP A 98 -8.18 -14.21 14.33
CA ASP A 98 -8.22 -14.51 15.77
C ASP A 98 -8.37 -13.23 16.62
N SER A 99 -8.77 -12.13 15.98
CA SER A 99 -8.89 -10.79 16.57
C SER A 99 -10.23 -10.12 16.23
N LEU A 100 -10.63 -9.15 17.05
CA LEU A 100 -11.73 -8.22 16.75
C LEU A 100 -11.37 -7.17 15.69
N SER A 101 -10.09 -7.03 15.35
CA SER A 101 -9.62 -6.08 14.36
C SER A 101 -10.05 -6.48 12.95
N GLN A 102 -10.84 -5.62 12.30
CA GLN A 102 -11.38 -5.84 10.97
C GLN A 102 -11.56 -4.52 10.21
N VAL A 103 -11.44 -4.60 8.89
CA VAL A 103 -11.75 -3.50 7.96
C VAL A 103 -12.71 -4.04 6.91
N VAL A 104 -13.80 -3.32 6.68
CA VAL A 104 -14.74 -3.60 5.59
C VAL A 104 -15.02 -2.32 4.81
N PRO A 105 -15.49 -2.42 3.56
CA PRO A 105 -15.92 -1.26 2.79
C PRO A 105 -16.96 -0.43 3.56
N GLY A 106 -16.70 0.88 3.69
CA GLY A 106 -17.64 1.84 4.28
C GLY A 106 -18.47 2.57 3.22
N ALA A 107 -19.70 2.96 3.56
CA ALA A 107 -20.57 3.74 2.68
C ALA A 107 -20.40 5.26 2.91
N PRO A 108 -20.50 6.11 1.86
CA PRO A 108 -20.58 5.76 0.44
C PRO A 108 -19.21 5.35 -0.16
N ASN A 109 -18.10 5.72 0.48
CA ASN A 109 -16.73 5.33 0.15
C ASN A 109 -15.90 5.27 1.45
N GLY A 110 -14.74 4.60 1.39
CA GLY A 110 -13.79 4.47 2.50
C GLY A 110 -13.96 3.16 3.28
N TYR A 111 -13.86 3.23 4.61
CA TYR A 111 -13.76 2.06 5.48
C TYR A 111 -14.65 2.17 6.72
N ALA A 112 -15.25 1.04 7.10
CA ALA A 112 -15.67 0.81 8.47
C ALA A 112 -14.62 -0.09 9.15
N VAL A 113 -14.00 0.43 10.21
CA VAL A 113 -12.91 -0.25 10.93
C VAL A 113 -13.37 -0.58 12.34
N THR A 114 -13.20 -1.83 12.75
CA THR A 114 -13.21 -2.24 14.15
C THR A 114 -11.77 -2.47 14.58
N ARG A 115 -11.40 -1.97 15.75
CA ARG A 115 -10.08 -2.11 16.37
C ARG A 115 -10.24 -2.89 17.66
N GLU A 116 -9.36 -3.84 17.89
CA GLU A 116 -9.21 -4.49 19.19
C GLU A 116 -8.30 -3.64 20.09
N LEU A 117 -8.82 -3.19 21.23
CA LEU A 117 -8.07 -2.45 22.25
C LEU A 117 -7.94 -3.31 23.50
N HIS A 118 -6.75 -3.36 24.09
CA HIS A 118 -6.52 -4.03 25.37
C HIS A 118 -6.34 -2.96 26.44
N THR A 119 -7.10 -3.04 27.51
CA THR A 119 -7.00 -2.13 28.67
C THR A 119 -6.66 -2.92 29.92
N GLY A 120 -5.71 -2.40 30.72
CA GLY A 120 -5.16 -3.11 31.88
C GLY A 120 -3.95 -3.98 31.55
N GLU A 121 -3.31 -4.53 32.60
CA GLU A 121 -2.16 -5.42 32.52
C GLU A 121 -2.45 -6.76 33.24
N GLY A 122 -1.81 -7.84 32.81
CA GLY A 122 -1.91 -9.16 33.45
C GLY A 122 -3.30 -9.78 33.38
N ASP A 123 -3.67 -10.55 34.42
CA ASP A 123 -4.93 -11.30 34.51
C ASP A 123 -6.18 -10.41 34.56
N GLY A 124 -6.02 -9.09 34.73
CA GLY A 124 -7.08 -8.09 34.69
C GLY A 124 -7.25 -7.41 33.33
N ALA A 125 -6.50 -7.81 32.30
CA ALA A 125 -6.61 -7.21 30.98
C ALA A 125 -8.00 -7.48 30.38
N SER A 126 -8.67 -6.43 29.92
CA SER A 126 -9.94 -6.53 29.21
C SER A 126 -9.79 -6.12 27.75
N THR A 127 -10.39 -6.92 26.87
CA THR A 127 -10.46 -6.65 25.43
C THR A 127 -11.73 -5.88 25.13
N THR A 128 -11.60 -4.72 24.49
CA THR A 128 -12.71 -3.89 24.03
C THR A 128 -12.62 -3.64 22.52
N SER A 129 -13.74 -3.32 21.89
CA SER A 129 -13.77 -2.94 20.48
C SER A 129 -14.00 -1.44 20.33
N ASP A 130 -13.13 -0.77 19.56
CA ASP A 130 -13.35 0.60 19.10
C ASP A 130 -13.77 0.58 17.62
N LYS A 131 -14.84 1.27 17.26
CA LYS A 131 -15.38 1.29 15.90
C LYS A 131 -15.28 2.70 15.33
N ARG A 132 -14.77 2.81 14.11
CA ARG A 132 -14.71 4.10 13.39
C ARG A 132 -15.00 3.97 11.91
N THR A 133 -15.43 5.08 11.33
CA THR A 133 -15.63 5.23 9.89
C THR A 133 -14.56 6.17 9.35
N ILE A 134 -13.77 5.68 8.40
CA ILE A 134 -12.80 6.47 7.66
C ILE A 134 -13.43 6.79 6.31
N ARG A 135 -13.52 8.07 5.96
CA ARG A 135 -14.07 8.54 4.68
C ARG A 135 -12.91 8.78 3.70
N GLY A 136 -13.17 8.61 2.42
CA GLY A 136 -12.20 8.85 1.36
C GLY A 136 -12.16 7.73 0.34
N GLU A 137 -11.20 7.79 -0.56
CA GLU A 137 -10.90 6.69 -1.47
C GLU A 137 -10.24 5.51 -0.72
N ARG A 138 -10.27 4.33 -1.33
CA ARG A 138 -9.51 3.18 -0.83
C ARG A 138 -8.03 3.39 -1.13
N GLY A 139 -7.18 2.86 -0.27
CA GLY A 139 -5.75 3.08 -0.38
C GLY A 139 -4.94 1.97 0.28
N PHE A 140 -3.65 2.21 0.40
CA PHE A 140 -2.76 1.35 1.18
C PHE A 140 -3.02 1.56 2.67
N ASP A 141 -2.86 0.50 3.46
CA ASP A 141 -2.68 0.69 4.90
C ASP A 141 -1.31 1.35 5.15
N LEU A 142 -1.24 2.35 6.04
CA LEU A 142 0.00 3.08 6.32
C LEU A 142 1.16 2.16 6.70
N HIS A 143 0.90 1.14 7.52
CA HIS A 143 1.95 0.27 8.05
C HIS A 143 2.31 -0.88 7.10
N LEU A 144 1.42 -1.22 6.16
CA LEU A 144 1.73 -2.12 5.05
C LEU A 144 2.09 -1.40 3.74
N ALA A 145 2.14 -0.07 3.71
CA ALA A 145 2.43 0.68 2.48
C ALA A 145 3.75 0.27 1.80
N PRO A 146 4.87 0.01 2.52
CA PRO A 146 6.08 -0.53 1.91
C PRO A 146 5.86 -1.87 1.19
N LEU A 147 5.02 -2.74 1.76
CA LEU A 147 4.65 -4.02 1.14
C LEU A 147 3.77 -3.80 -0.09
N SER A 148 2.76 -2.93 -0.01
CA SER A 148 1.92 -2.58 -1.17
C SER A 148 2.76 -2.00 -2.32
N ILE A 149 3.72 -1.12 -2.03
CA ILE A 149 4.68 -0.60 -3.02
C ILE A 149 5.49 -1.74 -3.63
N ALA A 150 6.02 -2.68 -2.82
CA ALA A 150 6.75 -3.84 -3.34
C ALA A 150 5.93 -4.68 -4.33
N LEU A 151 4.61 -4.77 -4.12
CA LEU A 151 3.70 -5.54 -4.97
C LEU A 151 3.36 -4.85 -6.30
N THR A 152 3.37 -3.50 -6.34
CA THR A 152 2.92 -2.72 -7.50
C THR A 152 4.03 -2.03 -8.26
N TRP A 153 5.17 -1.77 -7.62
CA TRP A 153 6.27 -1.03 -8.21
C TRP A 153 6.93 -1.80 -9.36
N GLY A 154 7.34 -1.05 -10.37
CA GLY A 154 8.28 -1.46 -11.39
C GLY A 154 9.08 -0.24 -11.88
N PRO A 155 10.25 -0.45 -12.52
CA PRO A 155 11.19 0.63 -12.86
C PRO A 155 10.58 1.70 -13.78
N ASP A 156 9.66 1.30 -14.66
CA ASP A 156 9.00 2.20 -15.63
C ASP A 156 7.58 2.61 -15.19
N THR A 157 7.25 2.39 -13.92
CA THR A 157 5.91 2.71 -13.40
C THR A 157 5.93 4.04 -12.65
N THR A 158 4.76 4.66 -12.62
CA THR A 158 4.43 5.75 -11.70
C THR A 158 3.17 5.38 -10.95
N GLY A 159 2.99 5.97 -9.77
CA GLY A 159 1.75 5.81 -9.03
C GLY A 159 1.55 6.95 -8.05
N ASP A 160 0.28 7.17 -7.71
CA ASP A 160 -0.15 8.10 -6.69
C ASP A 160 -1.45 7.56 -6.09
N VAL A 161 -1.40 7.08 -4.86
CA VAL A 161 -2.44 6.29 -4.19
C VAL A 161 -2.68 6.85 -2.79
N ALA A 162 -3.93 6.80 -2.31
CA ALA A 162 -4.20 7.13 -0.92
C ALA A 162 -3.46 6.19 0.02
N VAL A 163 -3.06 6.73 1.17
CA VAL A 163 -2.60 5.95 2.30
C VAL A 163 -3.55 6.23 3.46
N VAL A 164 -3.94 5.17 4.16
CA VAL A 164 -4.88 5.25 5.26
C VAL A 164 -4.26 4.56 6.46
N ASP A 165 -4.13 5.29 7.56
CA ASP A 165 -3.77 4.68 8.83
C ASP A 165 -5.01 3.99 9.44
N LEU A 166 -5.27 2.75 9.02
CA LEU A 166 -6.51 2.04 9.37
C LEU A 166 -6.63 1.87 10.90
N PHE A 167 -5.52 1.56 11.56
CA PHE A 167 -5.50 1.14 12.97
C PHE A 167 -4.84 2.15 13.92
N GLY A 168 -4.04 3.09 13.44
CA GLY A 168 -3.36 4.11 14.23
C GLY A 168 -4.11 5.44 14.39
N GLY A 169 -3.35 6.48 14.71
CA GLY A 169 -3.83 7.81 15.08
C GLY A 169 -4.03 8.77 13.91
N ARG A 170 -3.40 8.51 12.76
CA ARG A 170 -3.36 9.41 11.59
C ARG A 170 -4.52 9.19 10.62
N TRP A 171 -5.53 8.42 11.00
CA TRP A 171 -6.63 7.96 10.13
C TRP A 171 -7.49 9.06 9.49
N LYS A 172 -7.39 10.30 9.97
CA LYS A 172 -8.08 11.47 9.40
C LYS A 172 -7.20 12.29 8.45
N GLU A 173 -5.93 11.98 8.36
CA GLU A 173 -4.99 12.67 7.48
C GLU A 173 -5.21 12.18 6.03
N GLY A 174 -5.15 13.11 5.07
CA GLY A 174 -5.19 12.79 3.64
C GLY A 174 -3.82 12.34 3.14
N LEU A 175 -3.33 11.20 3.63
CA LEU A 175 -2.00 10.69 3.30
C LEU A 175 -1.96 10.10 1.89
N ARG A 176 -0.78 10.15 1.28
CA ARG A 176 -0.52 9.65 -0.08
C ARG A 176 0.75 8.81 -0.10
N ALA A 177 0.78 7.85 -1.01
CA ALA A 177 1.98 7.18 -1.47
C ALA A 177 2.13 7.47 -2.96
N SER A 178 3.29 7.98 -3.37
CA SER A 178 3.57 8.30 -4.76
C SER A 178 4.94 7.79 -5.17
N TRP A 179 5.11 7.43 -6.43
CA TRP A 179 6.42 7.04 -6.95
C TRP A 179 6.60 7.37 -8.42
N LYS A 180 7.86 7.55 -8.81
CA LYS A 180 8.31 7.69 -10.18
C LYS A 180 9.72 7.13 -10.32
N GLY A 181 9.88 6.08 -11.11
CA GLY A 181 11.15 5.36 -11.16
C GLY A 181 11.51 4.83 -9.77
N ALA A 182 12.74 5.08 -9.31
CA ALA A 182 13.20 4.62 -7.99
C ALA A 182 12.79 5.54 -6.82
N GLU A 183 12.26 6.74 -7.10
CA GLU A 183 11.86 7.69 -6.05
C GLU A 183 10.45 7.36 -5.56
N VAL A 184 10.30 7.18 -4.25
CA VAL A 184 9.04 6.86 -3.58
C VAL A 184 8.81 7.85 -2.44
N THR A 185 7.57 8.24 -2.21
CA THR A 185 7.14 8.98 -1.02
C THR A 185 5.98 8.23 -0.37
N ILE A 186 6.01 8.05 0.95
CA ILE A 186 4.90 7.45 1.71
C ILE A 186 4.58 8.39 2.88
N ALA A 187 3.35 8.89 2.93
CA ALA A 187 2.87 9.77 3.99
C ALA A 187 3.74 11.01 4.28
N GLY A 188 4.43 11.51 3.24
CA GLY A 188 5.35 12.65 3.30
C GLY A 188 6.82 12.28 3.45
N ASP A 189 7.13 11.02 3.82
CA ASP A 189 8.50 10.54 3.98
C ASP A 189 9.07 10.02 2.65
N GLY A 190 10.32 10.39 2.35
CA GLY A 190 11.01 10.00 1.11
C GLY A 190 11.77 8.69 1.24
N TYR A 191 11.71 7.87 0.18
CA TYR A 191 12.36 6.58 0.07
C TYR A 191 12.96 6.37 -1.32
N THR A 192 13.94 5.47 -1.41
CA THR A 192 14.56 5.02 -2.66
C THR A 192 14.41 3.52 -2.81
N VAL A 193 14.01 3.09 -4.00
CA VAL A 193 13.94 1.68 -4.39
C VAL A 193 15.31 1.19 -4.88
N ALA A 194 15.72 0.02 -4.40
CA ALA A 194 16.71 -0.82 -5.06
C ALA A 194 16.00 -2.03 -5.67
N ALA A 195 16.19 -2.24 -6.96
CA ALA A 195 15.64 -3.39 -7.68
C ALA A 195 16.56 -4.62 -7.57
N ASP A 196 15.99 -5.81 -7.73
CA ASP A 196 16.76 -7.04 -7.98
C ASP A 196 17.13 -7.19 -9.46
N ASP A 197 17.82 -8.27 -9.79
CA ASP A 197 18.23 -8.61 -11.16
C ASP A 197 17.05 -8.88 -12.11
N GLN A 198 15.84 -9.06 -11.57
CA GLN A 198 14.59 -9.26 -12.34
C GLN A 198 13.80 -7.96 -12.52
N GLY A 199 14.30 -6.84 -11.99
CA GLY A 199 13.62 -5.55 -12.02
C GLY A 199 12.44 -5.44 -11.05
N GLN A 200 12.35 -6.33 -10.06
CA GLN A 200 11.38 -6.24 -8.97
C GLN A 200 11.96 -5.46 -7.80
N LEU A 201 11.11 -4.93 -6.91
CA LEU A 201 11.58 -4.23 -5.72
C LEU A 201 12.28 -5.23 -4.78
N ALA A 202 13.57 -5.02 -4.53
CA ALA A 202 14.34 -5.78 -3.55
C ALA A 202 14.40 -5.06 -2.21
N ARG A 203 14.57 -3.73 -2.21
CA ARG A 203 14.64 -2.93 -0.98
C ARG A 203 13.95 -1.59 -1.19
N LEU A 204 13.29 -1.11 -0.15
CA LEU A 204 12.84 0.27 -0.04
C LEU A 204 13.57 0.89 1.17
N VAL A 205 14.32 1.96 0.92
CA VAL A 205 15.26 2.52 1.89
C VAL A 205 14.89 3.97 2.20
N ASP A 206 14.85 4.33 3.48
CA ASP A 206 14.57 5.71 3.90
C ASP A 206 15.77 6.66 3.66
N ALA A 207 15.57 7.96 3.89
CA ALA A 207 16.62 8.97 3.76
C ALA A 207 17.86 8.76 4.66
N ARG A 208 17.77 7.87 5.67
CA ARG A 208 18.88 7.52 6.58
C ARG A 208 19.62 6.26 6.14
N GLY A 209 19.22 5.65 5.03
CA GLY A 209 19.80 4.38 4.57
C GLY A 209 19.22 3.14 5.27
N MET A 210 18.17 3.29 6.07
CA MET A 210 17.53 2.18 6.75
C MET A 210 16.45 1.57 5.86
N ALA A 211 16.52 0.25 5.65
CA ALA A 211 15.52 -0.44 4.85
C ALA A 211 14.20 -0.55 5.64
N CYS A 212 13.11 -0.03 5.06
CA CYS A 212 11.76 -0.23 5.61
C CYS A 212 11.15 -1.54 5.12
N ILE A 213 11.55 -2.03 3.94
CA ILE A 213 11.29 -3.40 3.49
C ILE A 213 12.52 -3.94 2.74
N GLU A 214 12.80 -5.23 2.94
CA GLU A 214 13.80 -6.02 2.22
C GLU A 214 13.12 -7.31 1.77
N ILE A 215 13.24 -7.66 0.49
CA ILE A 215 12.67 -8.87 -0.10
C ILE A 215 13.82 -9.85 -0.36
N ASP A 216 13.78 -11.00 0.31
CA ASP A 216 14.78 -12.05 0.17
C ASP A 216 14.45 -13.00 -0.99
N GLY A 217 13.17 -13.11 -1.37
CA GLY A 217 12.78 -13.95 -2.49
C GLY A 217 11.33 -13.81 -2.94
N TRP A 218 11.14 -14.07 -4.22
CA TRP A 218 9.84 -14.19 -4.89
C TRP A 218 9.65 -15.62 -5.41
N THR A 219 8.51 -16.22 -5.09
CA THR A 219 8.14 -17.55 -5.60
C THR A 219 6.82 -17.46 -6.36
N VAL A 220 6.89 -17.56 -7.69
CA VAL A 220 5.68 -17.58 -8.54
C VAL A 220 5.18 -19.01 -8.65
N THR A 221 3.94 -19.24 -8.18
CA THR A 221 3.28 -20.54 -8.33
C THR A 221 2.46 -20.52 -9.61
N LYS A 222 2.74 -21.48 -10.51
CA LYS A 222 1.97 -21.67 -11.74
C LYS A 222 0.58 -22.23 -11.46
#